data_AF-A0A7K2MT50-F1
#
_entry.id   AF-A0A7K2MT50-F1
#
_cell.length_a   1.000
_cell.length_b   1.000
_cell.length_c   1.000
_cell.angle_alpha   90.00
_cell.angle_beta   90.00
_cell.angle_gamma   90.00
#
_symmetry.space_group_name_H-M   'P 1'
#
loop_
_entity.id
_entity.type
_entity.pdbx_description
1 polymer ?
#
loop_
_entity_poly.entity_id
_entity_poly.type
_entity_poly.pdbx_seq_one_letter_code
_entity_poly.pdbx_strand_id
1 'polypeptide(L)' 'MRRHSAQLTHTTDVLPWLGANFWSRTGGPLMWRNYDPKTVRDELRVLADHGLNTTRSFFYWP' A
#
# COMPACT_ATOMS: atom_id res chain seq x y z
N MET A 1 28.13 2.21 -0.43
CA MET A 1 27.01 3.15 -0.70
C MET A 1 26.15 3.19 0.57
N ARG A 2 26.17 4.30 1.34
CA ARG A 2 25.28 4.45 2.50
C ARG A 2 23.88 4.82 1.99
N ARG A 3 22.90 3.92 2.16
CA ARG A 3 21.50 4.26 1.89
C ARG A 3 20.95 5.02 3.09
N HIS A 4 20.36 6.19 2.84
CA HIS A 4 19.61 6.91 3.86
C HIS A 4 18.40 6.06 4.26
N SER A 5 18.33 5.69 5.54
CA SER A 5 17.13 5.11 6.13
C SER A 5 16.24 6.23 6.66
N ALA A 6 14.92 6.04 6.57
CA ALA A 6 13.98 6.94 7.23
C ALA A 6 14.23 6.90 8.75
N GLN A 7 14.33 8.07 9.38
CA GLN A 7 14.41 8.21 10.83
C GLN A 7 12.98 8.47 11.33
N LEU A 8 12.28 7.40 11.70
CA LEU A 8 10.90 7.47 12.19
C LEU A 8 10.91 7.48 13.71
N THR A 9 10.25 8.48 14.31
CA THR A 9 10.02 8.50 15.75
C THR A 9 8.90 7.51 16.08
N HIS A 10 9.21 6.49 16.90
CA HIS A 10 8.22 5.56 17.44
C HIS A 10 7.83 6.00 18.85
N THR A 11 7.09 7.09 18.99
CA THR A 11 6.39 7.38 20.25
C THR A 11 5.09 6.59 20.27
N THR A 12 4.76 5.95 21.39
CA THR A 12 3.50 5.17 21.53
C THR A 12 2.26 6.03 21.30
N ASP A 13 2.37 7.34 21.52
CA ASP A 13 1.26 8.28 21.37
C ASP A 13 1.06 8.74 19.91
N VAL A 14 2.04 8.52 19.03
CA VAL A 14 1.99 8.88 17.60
C VAL A 14 2.71 7.83 16.78
N LEU A 15 1.97 6.85 16.27
CA LEU A 15 2.54 5.84 15.37
C LEU A 15 2.67 6.41 13.95
N PRO A 16 3.86 6.31 13.31
CA PRO A 16 4.02 6.73 11.93
C PRO A 16 3.22 5.83 10.98
N TRP A 17 2.68 6.42 9.91
CA TRP A 17 2.07 5.64 8.84
C TRP A 17 3.16 4.97 8.00
N LEU A 18 3.10 3.64 7.93
CA LEU A 18 3.94 2.84 7.05
C LEU A 18 3.03 2.17 6.02
N GLY A 19 3.24 2.50 4.76
CA GLY A 19 2.33 2.09 3.70
C GLY A 19 2.97 2.05 2.32
N ALA A 20 2.15 1.70 1.34
CA ALA A 20 2.54 1.64 -0.06
C ALA A 20 1.55 2.40 -0.97
N ASN A 21 2.06 2.92 -2.08
CA ASN A 21 1.20 3.26 -3.21
C ASN A 21 0.71 1.95 -3.82
N PHE A 22 -0.60 1.82 -3.98
CA PHE A 22 -1.22 0.55 -4.33
C PHE A 22 -2.00 0.64 -5.64
N TRP A 23 -1.65 -0.27 -6.55
CA TRP A 23 -2.48 -0.74 -7.64
C TRP A 23 -2.39 -2.26 -7.70
N SER A 24 -3.48 -2.92 -8.06
CA SER A 24 -3.49 -4.36 -8.25
C SER A 24 -2.59 -4.76 -9.42
N ARG A 25 -1.92 -5.91 -9.30
CA ARG A 25 -1.01 -6.44 -10.33
C ARG A 25 -1.70 -6.71 -11.67
N THR A 26 -3.00 -6.98 -11.64
CA THR A 26 -3.80 -7.33 -12.83
C THR A 26 -4.27 -6.10 -13.60
N GLY A 27 -4.41 -4.97 -12.91
CA GLY A 27 -5.06 -3.79 -13.47
C GLY A 27 -4.20 -2.53 -13.54
N GLY A 28 -3.11 -2.48 -12.77
CA GLY A 28 -2.24 -1.32 -12.70
C GLY A 28 -3.04 -0.02 -12.48
N PRO A 29 -2.69 1.08 -13.19
CA PRO A 29 -3.42 2.34 -13.10
C PRO A 29 -4.91 2.27 -13.42
N LEU A 30 -5.37 1.24 -14.15
CA LEU A 30 -6.76 1.05 -14.57
C LEU A 30 -7.48 -0.05 -13.78
N MET A 31 -6.97 -0.46 -12.61
CA MET A 31 -7.49 -1.61 -11.86
C MET A 31 -8.98 -1.56 -11.53
N TRP A 32 -9.57 -0.37 -11.46
CA TRP A 32 -10.99 -0.20 -11.16
C TRP A 32 -11.91 -0.54 -12.33
N ARG A 33 -11.40 -0.63 -13.57
CA ARG A 33 -12.20 -1.05 -14.73
C ARG A 33 -12.55 -2.53 -14.69
N ASN A 34 -11.65 -3.37 -14.15
CA ASN A 34 -11.77 -4.83 -14.07
C ASN A 34 -11.43 -5.30 -12.65
N TYR A 35 -12.23 -4.87 -11.67
CA TYR A 35 -11.98 -5.19 -10.26
C TYR A 35 -12.19 -6.68 -9.95
N ASP A 36 -11.15 -7.34 -9.46
CA ASP A 36 -11.23 -8.69 -8.88
C ASP A 36 -11.05 -8.61 -7.35
N PRO A 37 -12.13 -8.83 -6.56
CA PRO A 37 -12.07 -8.71 -5.11
C PRO A 37 -11.17 -9.74 -4.43
N LYS A 38 -11.01 -10.94 -5.00
CA LYS A 38 -10.15 -11.96 -4.42
C LYS A 38 -8.69 -11.56 -4.58
N THR A 39 -8.30 -11.17 -5.80
CA THR A 39 -6.93 -10.73 -6.09
C THR A 39 -6.55 -9.53 -5.23
N VAL A 40 -7.39 -8.49 -5.17
CA VAL A 40 -7.09 -7.30 -4.36
C VAL A 40 -6.95 -7.63 -2.87
N ARG A 41 -7.79 -8.54 -2.34
CA ARG A 41 -7.68 -8.99 -0.95
C ARG A 41 -6.36 -9.72 -0.68
N ASP A 42 -5.96 -10.62 -1.58
CA ASP A 42 -4.72 -11.39 -1.44
C ASP A 42 -3.49 -10.45 -1.47
N GLU A 43 -3.51 -9.43 -2.33
CA GLU A 43 -2.44 -8.43 -2.43
C GLU A 43 -2.37 -7.51 -1.20
N LEU A 44 -3.51 -7.02 -0.70
CA LEU A 44 -3.56 -6.22 0.52
C LEU A 44 -3.13 -7.02 1.75
N ARG A 45 -3.41 -8.34 1.77
CA ARG A 45 -2.94 -9.23 2.83
C ARG A 45 -1.43 -9.30 2.86
N VAL A 46 -0.76 -9.37 1.72
CA VAL A 46 0.71 -9.33 1.66
C VAL A 46 1.25 -8.06 2.32
N LEU A 47 0.67 -6.89 2.03
CA LEU A 47 1.09 -5.64 2.66
C LEU A 47 0.91 -5.67 4.19
N ALA A 48 -0.24 -6.17 4.65
CA ALA A 48 -0.54 -6.30 6.07
C ALA A 48 0.39 -7.30 6.80
N ASP A 49 0.68 -8.45 6.19
CA ASP A 49 1.60 -9.47 6.71
C ASP A 49 3.04 -8.93 6.81
N HIS A 50 3.38 -7.91 6.02
CA HIS A 50 4.64 -7.16 6.10
C HIS A 50 4.61 -5.93 7.02
N GLY A 51 3.52 -5.71 7.76
CA GLY A 51 3.40 -4.62 8.74
C GLY A 51 3.02 -3.25 8.16
N LEU A 52 2.58 -3.18 6.90
CA LEU A 52 2.02 -1.95 6.35
C LEU A 52 0.56 -1.81 6.80
N ASN A 53 0.22 -0.64 7.33
CA ASN A 53 -1.11 -0.35 7.88
C ASN A 53 -1.93 0.60 7.00
N THR A 54 -1.33 1.13 5.94
CA THR A 54 -1.94 2.15 5.08
C THR A 54 -1.62 1.87 3.62
N THR A 55 -2.59 2.15 2.74
CA THR A 55 -2.36 2.20 1.30
C THR A 55 -2.79 3.55 0.74
N ARG A 56 -2.00 4.09 -0.18
CA ARG A 56 -2.45 5.17 -1.05
C ARG A 56 -2.87 4.58 -2.39
N SER A 57 -4.19 4.51 -2.61
CA SER A 57 -4.79 4.03 -3.85
C SER A 57 -5.18 5.20 -4.75
N PHE A 58 -5.29 4.96 -6.06
CA PHE A 58 -5.61 6.01 -7.03
C PHE A 58 -6.85 5.63 -7.81
N PHE A 59 -7.84 6.53 -7.81
CA PHE A 59 -9.02 6.40 -8.64
C PHE A 59 -8.74 6.90 -10.04
N TYR A 60 -9.35 6.25 -11.02
CA TYR A 60 -9.28 6.65 -12.41
C TYR A 60 -10.59 7.38 -12.78
N TRP A 61 -10.48 8.63 -13.22
CA TRP A 61 -11.56 9.41 -13.82
C TRP A 61 -11.27 9.55 -15.33
N PRO A 62 -12.14 9.04 -16.22
CA PRO A 62 -11.93 9.08 -17.66
C PRO A 62 -12.15 10.46 -18.29
#